data_AF-A0AAV5Q4F4-F1
#
_entry.id   AF-A0AAV5Q4F4-F1
#
_cell.length_a   1.000
_cell.length_b   1.000
_cell.length_c   1.000
_cell.angle_alpha   90.00
_cell.angle_beta   90.00
_cell.angle_gamma   90.00
#
_symmetry.space_group_name_H-M   'P 1'
#
loop_
_entity.id
_entity.type
_entity.pdbx_description
1 polymer ?
#
loop_
_entity_poly.entity_id
_entity_poly.type
_entity_poly.pdbx_seq_one_letter_code
_entity_poly.pdbx_strand_id
1 'polypeptide(L)'
;MSEKGSIYLTTSSQRGTNWKLIIAVFTFLCLGAFHLTTSAFEPCAMMFNKEDVSEQLCPLPTPIEMKELDTVRYILNDPSFREEAAGKLSGAVQIDTVVYDIMEKSDYDKFINFHSYLEKTFPEVYERAQIHKVNDWGLVFEFPGKNEALKPVLLMAHQDTVPIGDENDWSENPWSGRYDGEKVFGRGSSDCKELLIGLLSTMQKIIQDGKDDFERGLLFCFGFDEERSGTDGARHIGEWIFDNYGPNSIDHIIDEGGQLFSEIDGDYFGIVVNAEKGYIDVKVEVDTPGGHSSIPKDHTSIGIISKFLVAYEEDMFKPTLSDDNPTLNILECAAEHGSLPEPLANAAKLARTSKKARDILLKYIDSDLMLKYNVRTTQAIDMIVGGDKANALPRKVEAIINHRIAHGETSDDVFAKLSKHAMWVSKKYGLGLSVDDIQIFPATVNGEIKISTFRSPLETAPVTAINDDIWNTYTGLVRTFYEQEVFPEKFTTGKKMIISPGLMTGNTDTRHYWKVTDHIYRCQPGVTENSFVHGPNEFASVDSYLQVIAFYYNYILEALSK
;
A
#
# COMPACT_ATOMS: atom_id res chain seq x y z
N MET A 1 -71.36 32.31 20.69
CA MET A 1 -69.98 32.63 21.11
C MET A 1 -69.07 31.66 20.37
N SER A 2 -68.79 31.90 19.08
CA SER A 2 -67.84 32.90 18.52
C SER A 2 -66.42 32.31 18.47
N GLU A 3 -65.83 31.97 17.32
CA GLU A 3 -65.50 32.82 16.15
C GLU A 3 -64.59 34.01 16.52
N LYS A 4 -63.56 34.41 15.77
CA LYS A 4 -63.04 34.09 14.40
C LYS A 4 -61.51 34.31 14.44
N GLY A 5 -60.67 33.98 13.45
CA GLY A 5 -60.88 33.37 12.13
C GLY A 5 -59.65 33.65 11.23
N SER A 6 -59.38 32.78 10.25
CA SER A 6 -58.24 32.92 9.32
C SER A 6 -58.61 33.74 8.06
N ILE A 7 -57.68 34.55 7.53
CA ILE A 7 -57.82 35.16 6.20
C ILE A 7 -56.47 35.12 5.45
N TYR A 8 -56.44 34.40 4.33
CA TYR A 8 -55.51 34.64 3.21
C TYR A 8 -56.13 35.69 2.28
N LEU A 9 -55.33 36.58 1.68
CA LEU A 9 -55.69 37.25 0.43
C LEU A 9 -54.46 37.50 -0.47
N THR A 10 -54.53 36.97 -1.68
CA THR A 10 -53.70 37.34 -2.84
C THR A 10 -54.51 38.27 -3.76
N THR A 11 -53.85 39.10 -4.59
CA THR A 11 -54.20 39.32 -6.03
C THR A 11 -53.39 40.44 -6.71
N SER A 12 -52.78 40.12 -7.86
CA SER A 12 -52.68 40.98 -9.08
C SER A 12 -51.91 42.33 -9.06
N SER A 13 -51.67 43.02 -10.20
CA SER A 13 -51.07 42.59 -11.49
C SER A 13 -50.71 43.80 -12.39
N GLN A 14 -49.78 43.60 -13.35
CA GLN A 14 -49.53 44.37 -14.60
C GLN A 14 -48.93 45.81 -14.59
N ARG A 15 -47.79 45.93 -15.31
CA ARG A 15 -47.40 46.95 -16.35
C ARG A 15 -47.28 48.45 -15.98
N GLY A 16 -46.30 49.18 -16.58
CA GLY A 16 -46.17 50.65 -16.35
C GLY A 16 -45.23 51.51 -17.23
N THR A 17 -44.00 51.08 -17.58
CA THR A 17 -43.07 51.71 -18.57
C THR A 17 -42.66 53.21 -18.50
N ASN A 18 -41.33 53.43 -18.51
CA ASN A 18 -40.54 54.42 -19.28
C ASN A 18 -40.51 55.94 -18.94
N TRP A 19 -39.28 56.44 -18.75
CA TRP A 19 -38.60 57.46 -19.60
C TRP A 19 -37.08 57.12 -19.65
N LYS A 20 -36.43 57.00 -20.82
CA LYS A 20 -35.65 58.02 -21.58
C LYS A 20 -34.38 58.53 -20.84
N LEU A 21 -33.17 58.66 -21.42
CA LEU A 21 -32.56 58.38 -22.76
C LEU A 21 -31.00 58.22 -22.50
N ILE A 22 -29.97 58.11 -23.36
CA ILE A 22 -29.60 58.39 -24.79
C ILE A 22 -28.67 57.24 -25.30
N ILE A 23 -28.37 57.14 -26.61
CA ILE A 23 -27.46 56.15 -27.23
C ILE A 23 -26.45 56.83 -28.19
N ALA A 24 -25.16 56.43 -28.14
CA ALA A 24 -24.14 56.34 -29.23
C ALA A 24 -22.78 55.98 -28.57
N VAL A 25 -21.93 55.02 -28.97
CA VAL A 25 -21.57 54.38 -30.25
C VAL A 25 -20.73 55.27 -31.18
N PHE A 26 -19.41 55.03 -31.21
CA PHE A 26 -18.69 54.55 -32.42
C PHE A 26 -17.29 53.98 -32.09
N THR A 27 -16.80 53.09 -32.95
CA THR A 27 -15.47 52.43 -32.90
C THR A 27 -14.40 53.21 -33.68
N PHE A 28 -13.11 53.03 -33.33
CA PHE A 28 -12.06 52.55 -34.26
C PHE A 28 -10.70 52.26 -33.58
N LEU A 29 -9.78 51.61 -34.31
CA LEU A 29 -8.47 51.06 -33.90
C LEU A 29 -7.50 51.99 -33.14
N CYS A 30 -6.65 51.40 -32.30
CA CYS A 30 -5.18 51.51 -32.47
C CYS A 30 -4.37 50.40 -31.76
N LEU A 31 -3.10 50.24 -32.16
CA LEU A 31 -2.15 49.20 -31.69
C LEU A 31 -1.37 49.59 -30.42
N GLY A 32 -0.74 48.61 -29.78
CA GLY A 32 0.15 48.76 -28.60
C GLY A 32 -0.13 47.64 -27.58
N ALA A 33 0.58 46.51 -27.51
CA ALA A 33 1.99 46.24 -27.80
C ALA A 33 2.94 47.08 -26.94
N PHE A 34 3.15 46.65 -25.69
CA PHE A 34 4.22 47.14 -24.84
C PHE A 34 5.11 45.97 -24.41
N HIS A 35 6.34 45.94 -24.93
CA HIS A 35 7.40 45.15 -24.33
C HIS A 35 7.70 45.72 -22.94
N LEU A 36 7.70 44.88 -21.91
CA LEU A 36 8.59 45.09 -20.77
C LEU A 36 9.85 44.26 -21.01
N THR A 37 11.00 44.89 -20.82
CA THR A 37 12.29 44.41 -21.31
C THR A 37 12.90 43.36 -20.40
N THR A 38 13.74 42.51 -21.00
CA THR A 38 14.68 41.62 -20.32
C THR A 38 15.65 42.38 -19.39
N SER A 39 16.36 41.60 -18.56
CA SER A 39 17.21 42.00 -17.42
C SER A 39 16.42 42.35 -16.13
N ALA A 40 16.75 41.81 -14.96
CA ALA A 40 17.81 40.85 -14.62
C ALA A 40 17.31 39.75 -13.67
N PHE A 41 17.13 38.55 -14.23
CA PHE A 41 17.56 37.32 -13.55
C PHE A 41 18.83 36.89 -14.28
N GLU A 42 19.97 36.90 -13.59
CA GLU A 42 21.16 36.25 -14.10
C GLU A 42 20.91 34.73 -14.11
N PRO A 43 21.16 34.01 -15.22
CA PRO A 43 21.25 32.57 -15.16
C PRO A 43 22.51 32.24 -14.36
N CYS A 44 22.34 32.02 -13.04
CA CYS A 44 23.36 31.43 -12.20
C CYS A 44 23.53 29.96 -12.63
N ALA A 45 24.25 29.78 -13.74
CA ALA A 45 24.69 28.50 -14.25
C ALA A 45 25.66 27.92 -13.21
N MET A 46 25.08 27.23 -12.23
CA MET A 46 25.85 26.53 -11.21
C MET A 46 26.57 25.38 -11.90
N MET A 47 27.82 25.66 -12.30
CA MET A 47 28.79 24.64 -12.65
C MET A 47 29.06 23.82 -11.38
N PHE A 48 28.23 22.80 -11.16
CA PHE A 48 28.60 21.67 -10.35
C PHE A 48 29.86 21.09 -10.99
N ASN A 49 30.96 21.02 -10.24
CA ASN A 49 32.15 20.33 -10.71
C ASN A 49 31.76 18.88 -11.06
N LYS A 50 32.22 18.41 -12.21
CA LYS A 50 32.31 16.97 -12.48
C LYS A 50 33.47 16.41 -11.65
N GLU A 51 33.23 16.25 -10.36
CA GLU A 51 33.92 15.22 -9.57
C GLU A 51 33.27 13.87 -9.92
N ASP A 52 34.06 12.80 -9.98
CA ASP A 52 33.68 11.56 -10.65
C ASP A 52 32.58 10.79 -9.91
N VAL A 53 31.32 10.99 -10.32
CA VAL A 53 30.23 10.05 -10.09
C VAL A 53 30.45 8.86 -11.04
N SER A 54 31.38 7.98 -10.67
CA SER A 54 31.82 6.84 -11.49
C SER A 54 31.05 5.54 -11.23
N GLU A 55 30.17 5.53 -10.22
CA GLU A 55 29.21 4.45 -9.99
C GLU A 55 27.86 4.86 -10.60
N GLN A 56 27.26 3.96 -11.39
CA GLN A 56 25.93 4.15 -11.95
C GLN A 56 24.89 3.97 -10.85
N LEU A 57 24.04 4.98 -10.62
CA LEU A 57 23.10 4.99 -9.49
C LEU A 57 21.92 4.04 -9.72
N CYS A 58 21.57 3.79 -10.97
CA CYS A 58 20.55 2.85 -11.38
C CYS A 58 21.07 1.95 -12.52
N PRO A 59 21.79 0.85 -12.22
CA PRO A 59 22.17 -0.13 -13.22
C PRO A 59 20.92 -0.91 -13.67
N LEU A 60 20.41 -0.60 -14.87
CA LEU A 60 19.27 -1.34 -15.42
C LEU A 60 19.67 -2.81 -15.65
N PRO A 61 18.84 -3.78 -15.20
CA PRO A 61 19.11 -5.20 -15.33
C PRO A 61 19.13 -5.61 -16.81
N THR A 62 19.92 -6.63 -17.15
CA THR A 62 19.96 -7.17 -18.51
C THR A 62 18.71 -8.03 -18.76
N PRO A 63 17.96 -7.86 -19.86
CA PRO A 63 16.80 -8.69 -20.16
C PRO A 63 17.20 -10.17 -20.31
N ILE A 64 16.42 -11.07 -19.73
CA ILE A 64 16.68 -12.53 -19.75
C ILE A 64 15.70 -13.22 -20.69
N GLU A 65 16.18 -14.17 -21.50
CA GLU A 65 15.37 -14.89 -22.48
C GLU A 65 14.30 -15.78 -21.80
N MET A 66 13.05 -15.65 -22.23
CA MET A 66 11.94 -16.37 -21.63
C MET A 66 11.80 -17.80 -22.19
N LYS A 67 12.05 -18.79 -21.32
CA LYS A 67 11.66 -20.20 -21.50
C LYS A 67 10.19 -20.39 -21.92
N GLU A 68 9.94 -21.41 -22.76
CA GLU A 68 8.58 -21.88 -23.11
C GLU A 68 7.65 -20.75 -23.63
N LEU A 69 8.20 -19.86 -24.45
CA LEU A 69 7.56 -18.61 -24.90
C LEU A 69 6.21 -18.81 -25.61
N ASP A 70 6.01 -19.93 -26.29
CA ASP A 70 4.73 -20.28 -26.92
C ASP A 70 3.63 -20.55 -25.87
N THR A 71 3.96 -21.12 -24.71
CA THR A 71 3.01 -21.24 -23.57
C THR A 71 2.75 -19.87 -22.93
N VAL A 72 3.77 -19.02 -22.77
CA VAL A 72 3.60 -17.64 -22.25
C VAL A 72 2.63 -16.85 -23.14
N ARG A 73 2.80 -16.94 -24.47
CA ARG A 73 1.91 -16.30 -25.45
C ARG A 73 0.52 -16.90 -25.47
N TYR A 74 0.39 -18.22 -25.32
CA TYR A 74 -0.90 -18.91 -25.19
C TYR A 74 -1.68 -18.40 -23.97
N ILE A 75 -1.04 -18.34 -22.80
CA ILE A 75 -1.66 -17.81 -21.56
C ILE A 75 -2.15 -16.37 -21.76
N LEU A 76 -1.34 -15.51 -22.37
CA LEU A 76 -1.67 -14.09 -22.57
C LEU A 76 -2.77 -13.84 -23.62
N ASN A 77 -2.90 -14.69 -24.66
CA ASN A 77 -3.67 -14.35 -25.87
C ASN A 77 -4.78 -15.35 -26.24
N ASP A 78 -4.81 -16.57 -25.70
CA ASP A 78 -5.80 -17.56 -26.11
C ASP A 78 -7.18 -17.30 -25.48
N PRO A 79 -8.26 -17.14 -26.27
CA PRO A 79 -9.57 -16.86 -25.72
C PRO A 79 -10.14 -17.99 -24.86
N SER A 80 -9.79 -19.26 -25.10
CA SER A 80 -10.28 -20.35 -24.26
C SER A 80 -9.57 -20.39 -22.91
N PHE A 81 -8.27 -20.10 -22.88
CA PHE A 81 -7.53 -19.94 -21.63
C PHE A 81 -8.04 -18.73 -20.82
N ARG A 82 -8.33 -17.59 -21.49
CA ARG A 82 -8.94 -16.41 -20.86
C ARG A 82 -10.23 -16.76 -20.12
N GLU A 83 -11.19 -17.39 -20.81
CA GLU A 83 -12.49 -17.73 -20.23
C GLU A 83 -12.35 -18.74 -19.07
N GLU A 84 -11.45 -19.73 -19.18
CA GLU A 84 -11.18 -20.67 -18.08
C GLU A 84 -10.57 -19.96 -16.87
N ALA A 85 -9.53 -19.15 -17.08
CA ALA A 85 -8.84 -18.42 -16.02
C ALA A 85 -9.78 -17.43 -15.31
N ALA A 86 -10.53 -16.62 -16.08
CA ALA A 86 -11.53 -15.71 -15.52
C ALA A 86 -12.62 -16.46 -14.75
N GLY A 87 -13.02 -17.66 -15.19
CA GLY A 87 -13.93 -18.55 -14.46
C GLY A 87 -13.38 -19.04 -13.11
N LYS A 88 -12.06 -19.26 -13.00
CA LYS A 88 -11.40 -19.62 -11.72
C LYS A 88 -11.40 -18.44 -10.74
N LEU A 89 -11.06 -17.23 -11.20
CA LEU A 89 -11.10 -16.05 -10.34
C LEU A 89 -12.55 -15.68 -9.95
N SER A 90 -13.48 -15.73 -10.90
CA SER A 90 -14.92 -15.56 -10.68
C SER A 90 -15.48 -16.48 -9.59
N GLY A 91 -15.09 -17.76 -9.59
CA GLY A 91 -15.53 -18.72 -8.58
C GLY A 91 -14.92 -18.47 -7.19
N ALA A 92 -13.69 -17.98 -7.11
CA ALA A 92 -13.04 -17.60 -5.85
C ALA A 92 -13.65 -16.33 -5.22
N VAL A 93 -14.08 -15.37 -6.06
CA VAL A 93 -14.75 -14.13 -5.64
C VAL A 93 -16.19 -14.38 -5.16
N GLN A 94 -16.83 -15.48 -5.58
CA GLN A 94 -18.17 -15.88 -5.09
C GLN A 94 -18.17 -16.43 -3.64
N ILE A 95 -17.03 -16.42 -2.94
CA ILE A 95 -16.87 -17.02 -1.61
C ILE A 95 -16.43 -15.95 -0.61
N ASP A 96 -17.28 -15.70 0.40
CA ASP A 96 -17.00 -14.83 1.54
C ASP A 96 -15.82 -15.39 2.36
N THR A 97 -14.73 -14.62 2.40
CA THR A 97 -13.55 -14.83 3.24
C THR A 97 -13.24 -13.60 4.10
N VAL A 98 -14.24 -12.74 4.37
CA VAL A 98 -14.08 -11.47 5.12
C VAL A 98 -13.47 -11.67 6.51
N VAL A 99 -12.52 -10.82 6.89
CA VAL A 99 -12.07 -10.70 8.28
C VAL A 99 -12.38 -9.32 8.88
N TYR A 100 -12.28 -9.23 10.20
CA TYR A 100 -12.50 -8.04 11.01
C TYR A 100 -11.42 -7.95 12.10
N ASP A 101 -11.16 -6.75 12.64
CA ASP A 101 -10.19 -6.52 13.73
C ASP A 101 -10.42 -7.41 14.96
N ILE A 102 -11.69 -7.75 15.22
CA ILE A 102 -12.14 -8.56 16.33
C ILE A 102 -13.00 -9.71 15.79
N MET A 103 -12.52 -10.94 15.95
CA MET A 103 -13.19 -12.19 15.56
C MET A 103 -12.94 -13.26 16.63
N GLU A 104 -13.84 -14.22 16.77
CA GLU A 104 -13.60 -15.46 17.52
C GLU A 104 -13.03 -16.54 16.57
N LYS A 105 -12.32 -17.54 17.12
CA LYS A 105 -11.66 -18.59 16.29
C LYS A 105 -12.63 -19.35 15.38
N SER A 106 -13.90 -19.45 15.73
CA SER A 106 -14.96 -20.07 14.90
C SER A 106 -15.37 -19.24 13.69
N ASP A 107 -15.10 -17.94 13.66
CA ASP A 107 -15.48 -17.08 12.54
C ASP A 107 -14.63 -17.38 11.28
N TYR A 108 -13.48 -18.05 11.46
CA TYR A 108 -12.66 -18.60 10.40
C TYR A 108 -13.22 -19.90 9.79
N ASP A 109 -14.24 -20.54 10.37
CA ASP A 109 -14.80 -21.80 9.84
C ASP A 109 -15.28 -21.67 8.39
N LYS A 110 -15.62 -20.46 7.93
CA LYS A 110 -16.05 -20.19 6.55
C LYS A 110 -14.96 -20.44 5.49
N PHE A 111 -13.67 -20.40 5.87
CA PHE A 111 -12.57 -20.78 4.97
C PHE A 111 -12.65 -22.24 4.51
N ILE A 112 -13.47 -23.09 5.15
CA ILE A 112 -13.78 -24.44 4.65
C ILE A 112 -14.37 -24.43 3.24
N ASN A 113 -15.16 -23.41 2.89
CA ASN A 113 -15.76 -23.27 1.57
C ASN A 113 -14.71 -22.87 0.53
N PHE A 114 -13.81 -21.97 0.90
CA PHE A 114 -12.70 -21.53 0.05
C PHE A 114 -11.72 -22.69 -0.20
N HIS A 115 -11.29 -23.39 0.85
CA HIS A 115 -10.48 -24.61 0.75
C HIS A 115 -11.13 -25.67 -0.15
N SER A 116 -12.42 -25.94 0.03
CA SER A 116 -13.17 -26.90 -0.81
C SER A 116 -13.27 -26.46 -2.27
N TYR A 117 -13.26 -25.15 -2.53
CA TYR A 117 -13.21 -24.60 -3.89
C TYR A 117 -11.83 -24.75 -4.51
N LEU A 118 -10.76 -24.42 -3.77
CA LEU A 118 -9.37 -24.56 -4.24
C LEU A 118 -9.03 -26.02 -4.58
N GLU A 119 -9.32 -26.97 -3.68
CA GLU A 119 -9.10 -28.42 -3.88
C GLU A 119 -9.82 -28.95 -5.12
N LYS A 120 -11.08 -28.53 -5.32
CA LYS A 120 -11.90 -28.91 -6.48
C LYS A 120 -11.43 -28.27 -7.79
N THR A 121 -10.84 -27.07 -7.74
CA THR A 121 -10.46 -26.28 -8.92
C THR A 121 -9.04 -26.60 -9.39
N PHE A 122 -8.15 -26.96 -8.47
CA PHE A 122 -6.74 -27.25 -8.72
C PHE A 122 -6.33 -28.67 -8.27
N PRO A 123 -7.06 -29.74 -8.64
CA PRO A 123 -6.83 -31.08 -8.13
C PRO A 123 -5.41 -31.60 -8.45
N GLU A 124 -4.88 -31.27 -9.62
CA GLU A 124 -3.52 -31.62 -10.05
C GLU A 124 -2.45 -30.96 -9.17
N VAL A 125 -2.69 -29.74 -8.70
CA VAL A 125 -1.80 -29.04 -7.76
C VAL A 125 -1.90 -29.65 -6.36
N TYR A 126 -3.12 -30.03 -5.94
CA TYR A 126 -3.37 -30.71 -4.67
C TYR A 126 -2.81 -32.15 -4.62
N GLU A 127 -2.70 -32.83 -5.75
CA GLU A 127 -2.02 -34.14 -5.87
C GLU A 127 -0.49 -34.01 -5.91
N ARG A 128 0.04 -32.90 -6.46
CA ARG A 128 1.48 -32.67 -6.65
C ARG A 128 2.18 -32.00 -5.45
N ALA A 129 1.47 -31.22 -4.65
CA ALA A 129 2.01 -30.51 -3.49
C ALA A 129 1.98 -31.34 -2.21
N GLN A 130 2.93 -31.11 -1.31
CA GLN A 130 2.74 -31.42 0.11
C GLN A 130 2.01 -30.24 0.76
N ILE A 131 0.77 -30.45 1.20
CA ILE A 131 -0.05 -29.37 1.77
C ILE A 131 -0.03 -29.43 3.29
N HIS A 132 0.47 -28.37 3.90
CA HIS A 132 0.45 -28.18 5.36
C HIS A 132 -0.62 -27.15 5.73
N LYS A 133 -1.41 -27.45 6.77
CA LYS A 133 -2.35 -26.50 7.38
C LYS A 133 -1.74 -25.94 8.66
N VAL A 134 -1.56 -24.62 8.71
CA VAL A 134 -0.89 -23.91 9.80
C VAL A 134 -1.89 -23.03 10.53
N ASN A 135 -1.97 -23.18 11.87
CA ASN A 135 -3.01 -22.58 12.73
C ASN A 135 -4.43 -22.75 12.13
N ASP A 136 -4.77 -24.01 11.81
CA ASP A 136 -6.05 -24.48 11.25
C ASP A 136 -6.36 -24.04 9.80
N TRP A 137 -6.09 -22.78 9.42
CA TRP A 137 -6.56 -22.18 8.16
C TRP A 137 -5.49 -21.63 7.21
N GLY A 138 -4.25 -21.41 7.66
CA GLY A 138 -3.15 -21.01 6.79
C GLY A 138 -2.72 -22.17 5.89
N LEU A 139 -2.53 -21.92 4.59
CA LEU A 139 -2.11 -22.95 3.64
C LEU A 139 -0.65 -22.78 3.25
N VAL A 140 0.13 -23.85 3.34
CA VAL A 140 1.45 -23.95 2.70
C VAL A 140 1.41 -25.08 1.68
N PHE A 141 1.62 -24.76 0.40
CA PHE A 141 1.84 -25.74 -0.66
C PHE A 141 3.34 -25.87 -0.89
N GLU A 142 3.92 -26.98 -0.46
CA GLU A 142 5.33 -27.29 -0.65
C GLU A 142 5.53 -28.17 -1.89
N PHE A 143 6.39 -27.70 -2.78
CA PHE A 143 6.88 -28.41 -3.96
C PHE A 143 8.38 -28.69 -3.76
N PRO A 144 8.77 -29.89 -3.28
CA PRO A 144 10.18 -30.22 -3.11
C PRO A 144 10.92 -30.22 -4.45
N GLY A 145 12.13 -29.65 -4.44
CA GLY A 145 13.11 -29.80 -5.53
C GLY A 145 14.05 -30.97 -5.27
N LYS A 146 14.73 -31.45 -6.31
CA LYS A 146 15.70 -32.57 -6.22
C LYS A 146 16.91 -32.27 -5.34
N ASN A 147 17.30 -31.00 -5.19
CA ASN A 147 18.53 -30.59 -4.56
C ASN A 147 18.26 -29.89 -3.22
N GLU A 148 18.21 -30.69 -2.14
CA GLU A 148 18.01 -30.24 -0.75
C GLU A 148 19.05 -29.20 -0.25
N ALA A 149 20.15 -28.97 -0.98
CA ALA A 149 21.13 -27.94 -0.67
C ALA A 149 20.76 -26.55 -1.23
N LEU A 150 19.73 -26.44 -2.07
CA LEU A 150 19.20 -25.17 -2.56
C LEU A 150 18.05 -24.71 -1.66
N LYS A 151 18.15 -23.49 -1.14
CA LYS A 151 17.05 -22.84 -0.41
C LYS A 151 15.81 -22.74 -1.32
N PRO A 152 14.59 -23.05 -0.85
CA PRO A 152 13.40 -22.89 -1.66
C PRO A 152 13.07 -21.41 -1.91
N VAL A 153 12.40 -21.15 -3.03
CA VAL A 153 11.71 -19.88 -3.29
C VAL A 153 10.37 -19.87 -2.55
N LEU A 154 9.90 -18.71 -2.10
CA LEU A 154 8.62 -18.57 -1.41
C LEU A 154 7.78 -17.48 -2.09
N LEU A 155 6.61 -17.84 -2.61
CA LEU A 155 5.63 -16.91 -3.18
C LEU A 155 4.42 -16.80 -2.25
N MET A 156 3.95 -15.58 -2.02
CA MET A 156 2.88 -15.28 -1.06
C MET A 156 1.64 -14.67 -1.73
N ALA A 157 0.51 -14.81 -1.03
CA ALA A 157 -0.74 -14.08 -1.20
C ALA A 157 -1.56 -14.26 0.11
N HIS A 158 -2.73 -13.65 0.23
CA HIS A 158 -3.68 -13.95 1.31
C HIS A 158 -5.02 -14.49 0.78
N GLN A 159 -5.80 -15.11 1.68
CA GLN A 159 -7.11 -15.71 1.38
C GLN A 159 -8.28 -14.81 1.81
N ASP A 160 -8.04 -13.92 2.77
CA ASP A 160 -9.02 -13.05 3.39
C ASP A 160 -9.35 -11.83 2.53
N THR A 161 -10.19 -10.94 3.06
CA THR A 161 -10.64 -9.71 2.40
C THR A 161 -11.18 -8.73 3.45
N VAL A 162 -11.06 -7.41 3.25
CA VAL A 162 -11.78 -6.42 4.07
C VAL A 162 -13.31 -6.56 3.93
N PRO A 163 -14.08 -6.09 4.93
CA PRO A 163 -15.53 -6.02 4.84
C PRO A 163 -16.07 -5.27 3.61
N ILE A 164 -17.29 -5.60 3.20
CA ILE A 164 -17.95 -5.01 2.04
C ILE A 164 -18.54 -3.61 2.30
N GLY A 165 -18.62 -3.14 3.55
CA GLY A 165 -19.28 -1.88 3.90
C GLY A 165 -20.81 -1.98 3.84
N ASP A 166 -21.47 -0.95 3.33
CA ASP A 166 -22.92 -0.99 3.03
C ASP A 166 -23.13 -1.60 1.63
N GLU A 167 -23.99 -2.63 1.53
CA GLU A 167 -24.32 -3.26 0.24
C GLU A 167 -24.95 -2.26 -0.75
N ASN A 168 -25.55 -1.15 -0.27
CA ASN A 168 -26.12 -0.09 -1.10
C ASN A 168 -25.07 0.79 -1.82
N ASP A 169 -23.80 0.77 -1.42
CA ASP A 169 -22.72 1.49 -2.11
C ASP A 169 -22.17 0.72 -3.32
N TRP A 170 -22.53 -0.56 -3.47
CA TRP A 170 -22.19 -1.39 -4.62
C TRP A 170 -23.26 -1.31 -5.71
N SER A 171 -22.86 -1.26 -6.97
CA SER A 171 -23.78 -1.29 -8.12
C SER A 171 -24.31 -2.71 -8.41
N GLU A 172 -23.56 -3.74 -8.01
CA GLU A 172 -23.87 -5.16 -8.16
C GLU A 172 -23.38 -5.92 -6.92
N ASN A 173 -23.89 -7.14 -6.68
CA ASN A 173 -23.59 -7.85 -5.43
C ASN A 173 -22.07 -8.14 -5.30
N PRO A 174 -21.44 -7.86 -4.13
CA PRO A 174 -20.00 -7.99 -3.94
C PRO A 174 -19.47 -9.43 -4.06
N TRP A 175 -20.33 -10.42 -3.89
CA TRP A 175 -20.03 -11.85 -4.02
C TRP A 175 -20.55 -12.43 -5.36
N SER A 176 -20.84 -11.58 -6.34
CA SER A 176 -21.29 -12.04 -7.66
C SER A 176 -20.20 -12.73 -8.47
N GLY A 177 -18.93 -12.33 -8.29
CA GLY A 177 -17.82 -12.77 -9.12
C GLY A 177 -18.06 -12.51 -10.62
N ARG A 178 -18.88 -11.51 -10.97
CA ARG A 178 -19.32 -11.30 -12.36
C ARG A 178 -18.11 -11.04 -13.24
N TYR A 179 -17.96 -11.84 -14.29
CA TYR A 179 -17.06 -11.59 -15.40
C TYR A 179 -17.85 -11.03 -16.60
N ASP A 180 -17.28 -10.07 -17.34
CA ASP A 180 -17.96 -9.41 -18.47
C ASP A 180 -17.22 -9.43 -19.81
N GLY A 181 -16.08 -10.12 -19.87
CA GLY A 181 -15.16 -10.18 -21.02
C GLY A 181 -13.85 -9.41 -20.78
N GLU A 182 -13.88 -8.38 -19.93
CA GLU A 182 -12.71 -7.55 -19.60
C GLU A 182 -12.33 -7.68 -18.12
N LYS A 183 -13.31 -7.70 -17.22
CA LYS A 183 -13.08 -7.57 -15.76
C LYS A 183 -13.89 -8.59 -14.95
N VAL A 184 -13.32 -9.06 -13.84
CA VAL A 184 -14.02 -9.85 -12.80
C VAL A 184 -14.32 -8.91 -11.63
N PHE A 185 -15.60 -8.74 -11.30
CA PHE A 185 -16.07 -7.83 -10.25
C PHE A 185 -16.41 -8.57 -8.95
N GLY A 186 -16.07 -7.96 -7.80
CA GLY A 186 -16.44 -8.40 -6.46
C GLY A 186 -15.34 -8.19 -5.42
N ARG A 187 -15.66 -8.42 -4.14
CA ARG A 187 -14.71 -8.22 -3.04
C ARG A 187 -13.58 -9.26 -3.07
N GLY A 188 -12.35 -8.78 -3.01
CA GLY A 188 -11.14 -9.56 -3.16
C GLY A 188 -10.94 -10.12 -4.55
N SER A 189 -11.52 -9.49 -5.57
CA SER A 189 -11.23 -9.80 -6.96
C SER A 189 -9.81 -9.40 -7.34
N SER A 190 -9.30 -8.29 -6.79
CA SER A 190 -7.90 -7.85 -6.94
C SER A 190 -7.09 -8.07 -5.66
N ASP A 191 -7.68 -7.87 -4.48
CA ASP A 191 -6.95 -7.96 -3.18
C ASP A 191 -7.42 -9.15 -2.31
N CYS A 192 -6.75 -10.31 -2.28
CA CYS A 192 -5.57 -10.71 -3.04
C CYS A 192 -5.80 -12.03 -3.82
N LYS A 193 -7.07 -12.37 -4.11
CA LYS A 193 -7.41 -13.63 -4.82
C LYS A 193 -6.94 -13.63 -6.28
N GLU A 194 -6.71 -12.46 -6.90
CA GLU A 194 -6.04 -12.36 -8.21
C GLU A 194 -4.68 -13.08 -8.20
N LEU A 195 -3.85 -12.78 -7.20
CA LEU A 195 -2.53 -13.37 -7.03
C LEU A 195 -2.61 -14.84 -6.59
N LEU A 196 -3.44 -15.16 -5.58
CA LEU A 196 -3.57 -16.52 -5.06
C LEU A 196 -4.05 -17.53 -6.12
N ILE A 197 -5.13 -17.19 -6.83
CA ILE A 197 -5.70 -18.05 -7.89
C ILE A 197 -4.78 -18.03 -9.13
N GLY A 198 -4.04 -16.94 -9.35
CA GLY A 198 -3.01 -16.83 -10.38
C GLY A 198 -1.86 -17.80 -10.16
N LEU A 199 -1.25 -17.82 -8.97
CA LEU A 199 -0.16 -18.74 -8.59
C LEU A 199 -0.58 -20.22 -8.70
N LEU A 200 -1.79 -20.56 -8.27
CA LEU A 200 -2.33 -21.93 -8.42
C LEU A 200 -2.61 -22.28 -9.89
N SER A 201 -3.11 -21.34 -10.70
CA SER A 201 -3.31 -21.53 -12.14
C SER A 201 -1.98 -21.69 -12.90
N THR A 202 -0.95 -20.94 -12.52
CA THR A 202 0.42 -21.10 -13.00
C THR A 202 0.93 -22.51 -12.71
N MET A 203 0.86 -22.96 -11.46
CA MET A 203 1.38 -24.28 -11.08
C MET A 203 0.62 -25.40 -11.77
N GLN A 204 -0.70 -25.29 -11.88
CA GLN A 204 -1.51 -26.23 -12.66
C GLN A 204 -1.02 -26.32 -14.11
N LYS A 205 -0.75 -25.18 -14.76
CA LYS A 205 -0.25 -25.15 -16.14
C LYS A 205 1.16 -25.73 -16.28
N ILE A 206 2.05 -25.51 -15.30
CA ILE A 206 3.39 -26.14 -15.25
C ILE A 206 3.28 -27.67 -15.15
N ILE A 207 2.38 -28.20 -14.32
CA ILE A 207 2.15 -29.64 -14.16
C ILE A 207 1.55 -30.24 -15.45
N GLN A 208 0.56 -29.57 -16.05
CA GLN A 208 -0.08 -30.02 -17.30
C GLN A 208 0.89 -30.07 -18.50
N ASP A 209 1.86 -29.16 -18.56
CA ASP A 209 2.91 -29.17 -19.58
C ASP A 209 4.10 -30.12 -19.23
N GLY A 210 4.05 -30.80 -18.08
CA GLY A 210 5.07 -31.76 -17.62
C GLY A 210 6.41 -31.09 -17.26
N LYS A 211 6.36 -29.92 -16.61
CA LYS A 211 7.51 -29.05 -16.32
C LYS A 211 7.80 -28.87 -14.82
N ASP A 212 7.12 -29.62 -13.95
CA ASP A 212 7.18 -29.57 -12.48
C ASP A 212 8.37 -30.33 -11.85
N ASP A 213 9.36 -30.72 -12.66
CA ASP A 213 10.54 -31.51 -12.27
C ASP A 213 11.71 -30.62 -11.79
N PHE A 214 11.46 -29.84 -10.74
CA PHE A 214 12.36 -28.77 -10.27
C PHE A 214 13.66 -29.25 -9.60
N GLU A 215 14.75 -28.49 -9.76
CA GLU A 215 16.00 -28.71 -9.00
C GLU A 215 15.90 -28.07 -7.60
N ARG A 216 15.33 -26.86 -7.52
CA ARG A 216 15.09 -26.10 -6.27
C ARG A 216 13.65 -26.25 -5.79
N GLY A 217 13.44 -26.24 -4.47
CA GLY A 217 12.10 -26.25 -3.87
C GLY A 217 11.33 -24.93 -4.04
N LEU A 218 10.02 -25.00 -3.88
CA LEU A 218 9.11 -23.86 -3.92
C LEU A 218 8.02 -24.01 -2.85
N LEU A 219 7.72 -22.93 -2.16
CA LEU A 219 6.59 -22.79 -1.26
C LEU A 219 5.60 -21.77 -1.82
N PHE A 220 4.31 -22.10 -1.87
CA PHE A 220 3.26 -21.08 -1.86
C PHE A 220 2.72 -20.97 -0.43
N CYS A 221 2.69 -19.77 0.13
CA CYS A 221 2.25 -19.50 1.49
C CYS A 221 1.05 -18.54 1.46
N PHE A 222 -0.12 -19.01 1.89
CA PHE A 222 -1.35 -18.22 1.88
C PHE A 222 -1.86 -17.92 3.30
N GLY A 223 -1.82 -16.63 3.66
CA GLY A 223 -2.40 -16.09 4.88
C GLY A 223 -3.92 -16.25 4.94
N PHE A 224 -4.53 -15.91 6.07
CA PHE A 224 -6.00 -15.87 6.24
C PHE A 224 -6.45 -14.74 7.20
N ASP A 225 -5.53 -13.82 7.51
CA ASP A 225 -5.80 -12.66 8.35
C ASP A 225 -4.86 -11.46 8.05
N GLU A 226 -4.32 -11.31 6.82
CA GLU A 226 -3.46 -10.16 6.44
C GLU A 226 -4.17 -8.84 6.74
N GLU A 227 -5.45 -8.75 6.39
CA GLU A 227 -6.30 -7.54 6.48
C GLU A 227 -6.52 -7.06 7.94
N ARG A 228 -6.02 -7.84 8.93
CA ARG A 228 -5.96 -7.52 10.37
C ARG A 228 -4.54 -7.63 10.97
N SER A 229 -3.52 -7.66 10.10
CA SER A 229 -2.06 -7.76 10.26
C SER A 229 -1.42 -9.15 10.41
N GLY A 230 -2.02 -10.22 9.87
CA GLY A 230 -1.37 -11.53 9.72
C GLY A 230 -1.07 -12.28 11.01
N THR A 231 -1.72 -11.91 12.11
CA THR A 231 -1.35 -12.35 13.46
C THR A 231 -1.70 -13.80 13.76
N ASP A 232 -2.64 -14.38 13.00
CA ASP A 232 -3.14 -15.74 13.13
C ASP A 232 -2.76 -16.63 11.92
N GLY A 233 -2.58 -16.06 10.74
CA GLY A 233 -2.09 -16.71 9.52
C GLY A 233 -0.58 -16.62 9.40
N ALA A 234 -0.08 -15.59 8.70
CA ALA A 234 1.32 -15.47 8.32
C ALA A 234 2.32 -15.52 9.47
N ARG A 235 1.98 -15.01 10.67
CA ARG A 235 2.87 -15.16 11.83
C ARG A 235 3.16 -16.62 12.14
N HIS A 236 2.13 -17.46 12.15
CA HIS A 236 2.31 -18.90 12.40
C HIS A 236 2.94 -19.61 11.21
N ILE A 237 2.72 -19.15 9.96
CA ILE A 237 3.42 -19.70 8.78
C ILE A 237 4.91 -19.36 8.83
N GLY A 238 5.28 -18.11 9.12
CA GLY A 238 6.68 -17.69 9.30
C GLY A 238 7.37 -18.42 10.47
N GLU A 239 6.65 -18.65 11.57
CA GLU A 239 7.10 -19.50 12.69
C GLU A 239 7.28 -20.98 12.24
N TRP A 240 6.32 -21.54 11.49
CA TRP A 240 6.42 -22.90 10.95
C TRP A 240 7.59 -23.08 9.97
N ILE A 241 7.84 -22.12 9.08
CA ILE A 241 9.01 -22.15 8.19
C ILE A 241 10.30 -22.05 8.99
N PHE A 242 10.37 -21.16 9.98
CA PHE A 242 11.53 -21.02 10.86
C PHE A 242 11.82 -22.33 11.63
N ASP A 243 10.80 -23.02 12.13
CA ASP A 243 10.96 -24.26 12.89
C ASP A 243 11.32 -25.49 12.01
N ASN A 244 10.87 -25.53 10.74
CA ASN A 244 11.17 -26.65 9.82
C ASN A 244 12.43 -26.44 8.99
N TYR A 245 12.72 -25.21 8.54
CA TYR A 245 13.84 -24.88 7.65
C TYR A 245 14.95 -24.05 8.31
N GLY A 246 14.67 -23.37 9.43
CA GLY A 246 15.65 -22.57 10.19
C GLY A 246 15.72 -21.08 9.80
N PRO A 247 16.63 -20.31 10.41
CA PRO A 247 16.88 -18.90 10.06
C PRO A 247 17.59 -18.77 8.71
N ASN A 248 17.26 -17.72 7.95
CA ASN A 248 17.85 -17.42 6.63
C ASN A 248 17.89 -18.64 5.68
N SER A 249 16.76 -19.37 5.63
CA SER A 249 16.59 -20.67 4.98
C SER A 249 15.80 -20.63 3.68
N ILE A 250 15.05 -19.55 3.43
CA ILE A 250 14.40 -19.23 2.15
C ILE A 250 15.40 -18.49 1.26
N ASP A 251 15.32 -18.70 -0.06
CA ASP A 251 16.17 -18.01 -1.03
C ASP A 251 15.75 -16.55 -1.12
N HIS A 252 14.53 -16.31 -1.62
CA HIS A 252 13.86 -15.02 -1.59
C HIS A 252 12.34 -15.20 -1.48
N ILE A 253 11.68 -14.17 -0.96
CA ILE A 253 10.23 -14.02 -0.89
C ILE A 253 9.79 -13.05 -1.99
N ILE A 254 8.69 -13.39 -2.65
CA ILE A 254 7.89 -12.41 -3.40
C ILE A 254 6.46 -12.48 -2.88
N ASP A 255 5.98 -11.33 -2.41
CA ASP A 255 4.64 -11.12 -1.88
C ASP A 255 3.88 -10.10 -2.72
N GLU A 256 2.61 -9.90 -2.37
CA GLU A 256 1.74 -8.88 -2.92
C GLU A 256 2.32 -7.46 -2.88
N GLY A 257 1.69 -6.54 -3.61
CA GLY A 257 2.06 -5.14 -3.63
C GLY A 257 1.65 -4.45 -4.93
N GLY A 258 2.41 -3.43 -5.33
CA GLY A 258 2.17 -2.71 -6.57
C GLY A 258 2.32 -3.58 -7.82
N GLN A 259 1.53 -3.28 -8.84
CA GLN A 259 1.64 -3.92 -10.15
C GLN A 259 2.94 -3.50 -10.84
N LEU A 260 3.61 -4.45 -11.49
CA LEU A 260 4.94 -4.29 -12.07
C LEU A 260 5.02 -3.38 -13.31
N PHE A 261 3.90 -2.87 -13.84
CA PHE A 261 3.92 -1.90 -14.94
C PHE A 261 3.14 -0.63 -14.59
N SER A 262 3.86 0.47 -14.43
CA SER A 262 3.31 1.82 -14.26
C SER A 262 3.80 2.77 -15.36
N GLU A 263 2.93 3.65 -15.85
CA GLU A 263 3.34 4.80 -16.69
C GLU A 263 3.36 6.08 -15.83
N ILE A 264 4.52 6.72 -15.73
CA ILE A 264 4.77 7.89 -14.87
C ILE A 264 5.46 8.96 -15.72
N ASP A 265 4.83 10.14 -15.85
CA ASP A 265 5.27 11.25 -16.72
C ASP A 265 5.64 10.85 -18.17
N GLY A 266 5.04 9.76 -18.66
CA GLY A 266 5.26 9.18 -19.99
C GLY A 266 6.44 8.20 -20.11
N ASP A 267 7.10 7.86 -19.00
CA ASP A 267 8.08 6.77 -18.90
C ASP A 267 7.47 5.53 -18.24
N TYR A 268 8.01 4.36 -18.56
CA TYR A 268 7.49 3.06 -18.10
C TYR A 268 8.38 2.51 -16.98
N PHE A 269 7.80 2.33 -15.79
CA PHE A 269 8.51 1.86 -14.61
C PHE A 269 8.11 0.44 -14.23
N GLY A 270 9.11 -0.32 -13.78
CA GLY A 270 8.92 -1.53 -12.98
C GLY A 270 9.38 -1.29 -11.56
N ILE A 271 8.43 -1.00 -10.66
CA ILE A 271 8.72 -0.72 -9.26
C ILE A 271 8.61 -2.03 -8.48
N VAL A 272 9.75 -2.54 -8.03
CA VAL A 272 9.82 -3.74 -7.17
C VAL A 272 10.00 -3.26 -5.74
N VAL A 273 8.95 -3.31 -4.91
CA VAL A 273 9.05 -2.81 -3.53
C VAL A 273 9.99 -3.71 -2.73
N ASN A 274 11.04 -3.13 -2.15
CA ASN A 274 12.09 -3.82 -1.40
C ASN A 274 12.15 -3.41 0.08
N ALA A 275 11.30 -2.47 0.50
CA ALA A 275 11.13 -2.06 1.90
C ALA A 275 9.72 -1.48 2.16
N GLU A 276 9.35 -1.37 3.43
CA GLU A 276 8.06 -0.85 3.89
C GLU A 276 8.26 0.14 5.04
N LYS A 277 7.30 1.05 5.21
CA LYS A 277 7.23 1.93 6.38
C LYS A 277 7.00 1.11 7.66
N GLY A 278 7.42 1.64 8.81
CA GLY A 278 7.05 1.05 10.10
C GLY A 278 5.59 1.33 10.44
N TYR A 279 5.05 0.70 11.48
CA TYR A 279 3.66 0.82 11.92
C TYR A 279 3.54 0.85 13.45
N ILE A 280 2.73 1.76 13.97
CA ILE A 280 2.35 1.79 15.38
C ILE A 280 0.96 2.42 15.55
N ASP A 281 0.12 1.81 16.38
CA ASP A 281 -1.10 2.43 16.91
C ASP A 281 -0.85 2.85 18.36
N VAL A 282 -1.02 4.14 18.64
CA VAL A 282 -0.87 4.66 20.00
C VAL A 282 -2.21 5.12 20.55
N LYS A 283 -2.64 4.48 21.64
CA LYS A 283 -3.81 4.86 22.43
C LYS A 283 -3.40 5.92 23.45
N VAL A 284 -4.10 7.05 23.42
CA VAL A 284 -3.98 8.14 24.40
C VAL A 284 -5.28 8.21 25.22
N GLU A 285 -5.18 8.02 26.53
CA GLU A 285 -6.31 8.05 27.46
C GLU A 285 -6.20 9.25 28.40
N VAL A 286 -7.32 9.92 28.65
CA VAL A 286 -7.44 11.02 29.62
C VAL A 286 -8.49 10.62 30.67
N ASP A 287 -7.99 10.22 31.85
CA ASP A 287 -8.80 9.88 33.01
C ASP A 287 -8.97 11.11 33.91
N THR A 288 -10.20 11.43 34.29
CA THR A 288 -10.54 12.48 35.27
C THR A 288 -11.68 12.03 36.21
N PRO A 289 -11.94 12.74 37.32
CA PRO A 289 -13.09 12.46 38.19
C PRO A 289 -14.48 12.56 37.54
N GLY A 290 -14.61 13.18 36.36
CA GLY A 290 -15.91 13.51 35.76
C GLY A 290 -16.73 14.49 36.62
N GLY A 291 -18.05 14.40 36.54
CA GLY A 291 -18.96 15.26 37.32
C GLY A 291 -20.36 15.42 36.69
N HIS A 292 -21.20 16.27 37.29
CA HIS A 292 -22.52 16.61 36.74
C HIS A 292 -22.42 17.88 35.87
N SER A 293 -22.94 17.85 34.64
CA SER A 293 -22.70 18.92 33.66
C SER A 293 -23.27 20.30 34.03
N SER A 294 -24.12 20.42 35.06
CA SER A 294 -24.61 21.70 35.58
C SER A 294 -23.65 22.40 36.56
N ILE A 295 -22.61 21.72 37.03
CA ILE A 295 -21.52 22.29 37.83
C ILE A 295 -20.20 21.73 37.27
N PRO A 296 -19.81 22.15 36.05
CA PRO A 296 -18.62 21.62 35.40
C PRO A 296 -17.35 22.14 36.07
N LYS A 297 -16.26 21.37 35.94
CA LYS A 297 -14.90 21.90 36.11
C LYS A 297 -14.57 22.83 34.93
N ASP A 298 -13.62 23.75 35.13
CA ASP A 298 -13.14 24.69 34.10
C ASP A 298 -12.74 24.01 32.77
N HIS A 299 -12.28 22.76 32.85
CA HIS A 299 -11.98 21.89 31.71
C HIS A 299 -12.59 20.49 31.89
N THR A 300 -13.10 19.92 30.79
CA THR A 300 -13.66 18.57 30.73
C THR A 300 -12.66 17.60 30.10
N SER A 301 -12.80 16.30 30.35
CA SER A 301 -11.95 15.25 29.79
C SER A 301 -11.85 15.32 28.26
N ILE A 302 -12.98 15.56 27.58
CA ILE A 302 -13.03 15.78 26.12
C ILE A 302 -12.25 17.06 25.75
N GLY A 303 -12.50 18.20 26.41
CA GLY A 303 -11.79 19.45 26.13
C GLY A 303 -10.28 19.39 26.39
N ILE A 304 -9.84 18.50 27.30
CA ILE A 304 -8.43 18.22 27.57
C ILE A 304 -7.82 17.39 26.44
N ILE A 305 -8.40 16.23 26.09
CA ILE A 305 -7.86 15.37 25.04
C ILE A 305 -7.93 16.07 23.66
N SER A 306 -9.01 16.79 23.35
CA SER A 306 -9.11 17.59 22.12
C SER A 306 -8.00 18.65 22.01
N LYS A 307 -7.48 19.20 23.14
CA LYS A 307 -6.32 20.09 23.08
C LYS A 307 -4.95 19.41 23.17
N PHE A 308 -4.88 18.13 23.51
CA PHE A 308 -3.72 17.30 23.14
C PHE A 308 -3.73 17.06 21.63
N LEU A 309 -4.82 16.48 21.11
CA LEU A 309 -4.96 16.01 19.73
C LEU A 309 -4.69 17.11 18.70
N VAL A 310 -5.38 18.26 18.80
CA VAL A 310 -5.15 19.39 17.87
C VAL A 310 -3.71 19.89 17.92
N ALA A 311 -3.06 19.95 19.09
CA ALA A 311 -1.68 20.41 19.19
C ALA A 311 -0.67 19.39 18.62
N TYR A 312 -0.98 18.10 18.72
CA TYR A 312 -0.21 17.01 18.16
C TYR A 312 -0.34 16.94 16.63
N GLU A 313 -1.58 17.12 16.12
CA GLU A 313 -1.92 17.18 14.70
C GLU A 313 -1.27 18.37 13.98
N GLU A 314 -1.34 19.57 14.58
CA GLU A 314 -0.69 20.80 14.08
C GLU A 314 0.84 20.66 13.97
N ASP A 315 1.49 19.88 14.83
CA ASP A 315 2.95 19.67 14.90
C ASP A 315 3.38 18.48 14.02
N MET A 316 3.14 18.54 12.71
CA MET A 316 3.47 17.45 11.77
C MET A 316 4.95 17.02 11.82
N PHE A 317 5.21 15.72 11.61
CA PHE A 317 6.58 15.20 11.40
C PHE A 317 7.23 15.87 10.18
N LYS A 318 8.57 15.99 10.21
CA LYS A 318 9.34 16.62 9.15
C LYS A 318 9.68 15.59 8.07
N PRO A 319 9.67 15.94 6.79
CA PRO A 319 10.06 15.00 5.75
C PRO A 319 11.60 14.82 5.77
N THR A 320 12.02 13.56 5.80
CA THR A 320 13.40 13.08 5.83
C THR A 320 13.61 12.10 4.67
N LEU A 321 14.63 12.35 3.84
CA LEU A 321 15.05 11.46 2.78
C LEU A 321 16.42 10.90 3.17
N SER A 322 16.42 9.76 3.86
CA SER A 322 17.63 9.01 4.20
C SER A 322 18.17 8.26 2.96
N ASP A 323 19.44 7.84 3.00
CA ASP A 323 20.12 7.21 1.87
C ASP A 323 19.64 5.78 1.59
N ASP A 324 18.97 5.16 2.54
CA ASP A 324 18.36 3.83 2.51
C ASP A 324 16.88 3.85 2.08
N ASN A 325 16.21 5.03 2.03
CA ASN A 325 14.81 5.14 1.62
C ASN A 325 14.68 4.88 0.10
N PRO A 326 13.99 3.81 -0.35
CA PRO A 326 13.91 3.45 -1.78
C PRO A 326 13.30 4.52 -2.69
N THR A 327 12.57 5.49 -2.14
CA THR A 327 12.04 6.63 -2.90
C THR A 327 13.15 7.49 -3.51
N LEU A 328 14.35 7.48 -2.92
CA LEU A 328 15.53 8.09 -3.53
C LEU A 328 15.92 7.38 -4.84
N ASN A 329 15.94 6.04 -4.82
CA ASN A 329 16.30 5.23 -5.99
C ASN A 329 15.31 5.40 -7.16
N ILE A 330 14.02 5.60 -6.90
CA ILE A 330 13.03 5.94 -7.95
C ILE A 330 13.47 7.21 -8.68
N LEU A 331 13.85 8.25 -7.93
CA LEU A 331 14.28 9.54 -8.50
C LEU A 331 15.66 9.46 -9.15
N GLU A 332 16.58 8.63 -8.65
CA GLU A 332 17.88 8.37 -9.28
C GLU A 332 17.73 7.61 -10.60
N CYS A 333 16.89 6.58 -10.65
CA CYS A 333 16.55 5.86 -11.88
C CYS A 333 15.84 6.76 -12.91
N ALA A 334 14.87 7.57 -12.48
CA ALA A 334 14.21 8.57 -13.32
C ALA A 334 15.18 9.63 -13.85
N ALA A 335 16.22 9.98 -13.08
CA ALA A 335 17.25 10.93 -13.48
C ALA A 335 18.27 10.34 -14.46
N GLU A 336 18.55 9.03 -14.41
CA GLU A 336 19.49 8.36 -15.33
C GLU A 336 18.85 7.92 -16.65
N HIS A 337 17.65 7.36 -16.61
CA HIS A 337 17.04 6.67 -17.76
C HIS A 337 15.71 7.28 -18.24
N GLY A 338 15.11 8.18 -17.46
CA GLY A 338 13.82 8.80 -17.72
C GLY A 338 13.88 10.28 -18.06
N SER A 339 12.72 10.91 -18.00
CA SER A 339 12.41 12.26 -18.48
C SER A 339 12.40 13.32 -17.37
N LEU A 340 12.91 12.97 -16.17
CA LEU A 340 12.87 13.83 -14.98
C LEU A 340 13.52 15.20 -15.26
N PRO A 341 12.85 16.35 -15.00
CA PRO A 341 13.36 17.67 -15.36
C PRO A 341 14.76 17.96 -14.81
N GLU A 342 15.62 18.59 -15.62
CA GLU A 342 17.05 18.79 -15.33
C GLU A 342 17.37 19.27 -13.89
N PRO A 343 16.66 20.25 -13.29
CA PRO A 343 16.95 20.67 -11.90
C PRO A 343 16.70 19.58 -10.85
N LEU A 344 15.76 18.66 -11.12
CA LEU A 344 15.45 17.50 -10.27
C LEU A 344 16.38 16.33 -10.59
N ALA A 345 16.70 16.07 -11.86
CA ALA A 345 17.64 15.03 -12.25
C ALA A 345 19.07 15.29 -11.72
N ASN A 346 19.53 16.55 -11.78
CA ASN A 346 20.80 16.96 -11.16
C ASN A 346 20.73 16.94 -9.62
N ALA A 347 19.55 17.07 -9.02
CA ALA A 347 19.38 16.94 -7.58
C ALA A 347 19.37 15.47 -7.12
N ALA A 348 18.73 14.56 -7.87
CA ALA A 348 18.78 13.11 -7.65
C ALA A 348 20.22 12.59 -7.65
N LYS A 349 20.95 12.87 -8.73
CA LYS A 349 22.36 12.46 -8.92
C LYS A 349 23.36 13.00 -7.89
N LEU A 350 22.94 13.94 -7.03
CA LEU A 350 23.75 14.54 -5.97
C LEU A 350 23.13 14.38 -4.57
N ALA A 351 22.01 13.69 -4.40
CA ALA A 351 21.27 13.68 -3.13
C ALA A 351 22.04 13.01 -1.99
N ARG A 352 22.78 11.93 -2.31
CA ARG A 352 23.61 11.17 -1.37
C ARG A 352 24.76 12.03 -0.81
N THR A 353 25.40 12.85 -1.65
CA THR A 353 26.59 13.66 -1.28
C THR A 353 26.29 15.13 -0.94
N SER A 354 25.15 15.67 -1.37
CA SER A 354 24.81 17.10 -1.25
C SER A 354 23.48 17.33 -0.56
N LYS A 355 23.55 17.84 0.68
CA LYS A 355 22.35 18.28 1.42
C LYS A 355 21.50 19.28 0.62
N LYS A 356 22.11 20.20 -0.14
CA LYS A 356 21.37 21.17 -0.95
C LYS A 356 20.55 20.50 -2.05
N ALA A 357 21.06 19.41 -2.63
CA ALA A 357 20.34 18.61 -3.62
C ALA A 357 19.16 17.85 -2.97
N ARG A 358 19.41 17.25 -1.81
CA ARG A 358 18.38 16.61 -0.96
C ARG A 358 17.27 17.60 -0.53
N ASP A 359 17.63 18.83 -0.14
CA ASP A 359 16.72 19.94 0.18
C ASP A 359 15.92 20.48 -1.04
N ILE A 360 16.27 20.07 -2.27
CA ILE A 360 15.49 20.33 -3.50
C ILE A 360 14.50 19.18 -3.72
N LEU A 361 14.96 17.93 -3.66
CA LEU A 361 14.10 16.75 -3.82
C LEU A 361 12.99 16.71 -2.77
N LEU A 362 13.32 16.96 -1.49
CA LEU A 362 12.34 16.98 -0.40
C LEU A 362 11.19 17.96 -0.64
N LYS A 363 11.42 19.07 -1.36
CA LYS A 363 10.36 20.04 -1.70
C LYS A 363 9.50 19.59 -2.87
N TYR A 364 10.08 18.88 -3.83
CA TYR A 364 9.34 18.24 -4.92
C TYR A 364 8.47 17.11 -4.37
N ILE A 365 9.07 16.20 -3.60
CA ILE A 365 8.39 15.08 -2.93
C ILE A 365 7.25 15.60 -2.02
N ASP A 366 7.46 16.64 -1.20
CA ASP A 366 6.41 17.15 -0.32
C ASP A 366 5.28 17.91 -1.07
N SER A 367 5.48 18.22 -2.35
CA SER A 367 4.47 18.81 -3.24
C SER A 367 3.68 17.77 -4.06
N ASP A 368 4.21 16.56 -4.19
CA ASP A 368 3.58 15.43 -4.90
C ASP A 368 2.84 14.52 -3.92
N LEU A 369 1.53 14.31 -4.12
CA LEU A 369 0.72 13.57 -3.14
C LEU A 369 1.08 12.07 -3.06
N MET A 370 1.59 11.47 -4.13
CA MET A 370 1.97 10.06 -4.18
C MET A 370 3.29 9.82 -3.44
N LEU A 371 4.26 10.72 -3.59
CA LEU A 371 5.59 10.58 -2.98
C LEU A 371 5.68 11.17 -1.55
N LYS A 372 4.87 12.17 -1.22
CA LYS A 372 4.92 12.95 0.04
C LYS A 372 5.01 12.12 1.32
N TYR A 373 4.28 11.01 1.40
CA TYR A 373 4.20 10.20 2.62
C TYR A 373 5.27 9.12 2.71
N ASN A 374 6.06 8.90 1.66
CA ASN A 374 7.19 7.96 1.68
C ASN A 374 8.38 8.49 2.51
N VAL A 375 8.50 9.82 2.62
CA VAL A 375 9.60 10.51 3.32
C VAL A 375 9.19 11.09 4.67
N ARG A 376 7.98 10.82 5.18
CA ARG A 376 7.47 11.48 6.39
C ARG A 376 6.67 10.50 7.24
N THR A 377 6.95 10.41 8.53
CA THR A 377 6.06 9.66 9.44
C THR A 377 4.66 10.27 9.42
N THR A 378 3.65 9.46 9.12
CA THR A 378 2.25 9.92 9.12
C THR A 378 1.71 9.95 10.54
N GLN A 379 0.64 10.70 10.73
CA GLN A 379 -0.17 10.68 11.95
C GLN A 379 -1.63 10.87 11.54
N ALA A 380 -2.49 9.93 11.89
CA ALA A 380 -3.92 10.00 11.71
C ALA A 380 -4.60 9.81 13.08
N ILE A 381 -5.74 10.45 13.32
CA ILE A 381 -6.49 10.36 14.58
C ILE A 381 -7.82 9.72 14.25
N ASP A 382 -7.81 8.39 14.17
CA ASP A 382 -8.86 7.62 13.49
C ASP A 382 -10.07 7.34 14.39
N MET A 383 -9.86 7.31 15.71
CA MET A 383 -10.91 7.09 16.70
C MET A 383 -10.79 8.02 17.89
N ILE A 384 -11.95 8.50 18.39
CA ILE A 384 -12.09 9.19 19.68
C ILE A 384 -13.36 8.67 20.37
N VAL A 385 -13.25 8.16 21.60
CA VAL A 385 -14.36 7.55 22.34
C VAL A 385 -14.47 8.17 23.74
N GLY A 386 -15.68 8.61 24.11
CA GLY A 386 -15.99 8.96 25.51
C GLY A 386 -17.25 9.82 25.69
N GLY A 387 -18.05 9.48 26.71
CA GLY A 387 -19.24 10.23 27.12
C GLY A 387 -20.55 9.49 26.86
N ASP A 388 -21.19 9.03 27.94
CA ASP A 388 -22.37 8.15 27.87
C ASP A 388 -23.70 8.93 27.77
N LYS A 389 -23.72 10.18 28.27
CA LYS A 389 -24.95 10.99 28.39
C LYS A 389 -24.66 12.48 28.55
N ALA A 390 -25.41 13.33 27.84
CA ALA A 390 -25.21 14.78 27.79
C ALA A 390 -25.18 15.53 29.15
N ASN A 391 -25.75 14.99 30.23
CA ASN A 391 -25.75 15.62 31.56
C ASN A 391 -24.70 15.05 32.55
N ALA A 392 -23.83 14.14 32.10
CA ALA A 392 -22.70 13.61 32.85
C ALA A 392 -21.39 13.94 32.12
N LEU A 393 -20.37 14.38 32.85
CA LEU A 393 -19.03 14.61 32.30
C LEU A 393 -18.26 13.28 32.28
N PRO A 394 -17.71 12.84 31.13
CA PRO A 394 -17.00 11.57 31.02
C PRO A 394 -15.82 11.48 31.97
N ARG A 395 -15.68 10.34 32.63
CA ARG A 395 -14.53 10.04 33.50
C ARG A 395 -13.30 9.58 32.72
N LYS A 396 -13.51 8.85 31.63
CA LYS A 396 -12.47 8.44 30.68
C LYS A 396 -12.83 8.98 29.30
N VAL A 397 -11.84 9.43 28.56
CA VAL A 397 -11.92 9.66 27.10
C VAL A 397 -10.63 9.12 26.50
N GLU A 398 -10.73 8.41 25.39
CA GLU A 398 -9.61 7.79 24.71
C GLU A 398 -9.59 8.18 23.23
N ALA A 399 -8.40 8.22 22.64
CA ALA A 399 -8.20 8.43 21.22
C ALA A 399 -7.09 7.53 20.69
N ILE A 400 -7.28 6.98 19.50
CA ILE A 400 -6.31 6.12 18.83
C ILE A 400 -5.66 6.94 17.71
N ILE A 401 -4.34 6.86 17.63
CA ILE A 401 -3.53 7.58 16.65
C ILE A 401 -2.68 6.56 15.89
N ASN A 402 -2.94 6.39 14.60
CA ASN A 402 -2.10 5.55 13.73
C ASN A 402 -0.90 6.34 13.19
N HIS A 403 0.25 5.67 13.08
CA HIS A 403 1.45 6.20 12.44
C HIS A 403 2.06 5.16 11.49
N ARG A 404 2.35 5.57 10.24
CA ARG A 404 3.28 4.86 9.36
C ARG A 404 4.63 5.55 9.44
N ILE A 405 5.63 4.88 10.03
CA ILE A 405 6.96 5.42 10.36
C ILE A 405 7.83 5.48 9.10
N ALA A 406 8.51 6.60 8.85
CA ALA A 406 9.40 6.76 7.68
C ALA A 406 10.81 6.22 7.93
N HIS A 407 11.50 5.83 6.86
CA HIS A 407 12.93 5.47 6.93
C HIS A 407 13.74 6.65 7.46
N GLY A 408 14.60 6.38 8.45
CA GLY A 408 15.33 7.39 9.22
C GLY A 408 14.60 7.97 10.44
N GLU A 409 13.37 7.52 10.75
CA GLU A 409 12.66 7.74 12.01
C GLU A 409 12.31 6.37 12.65
N THR A 410 12.04 6.33 13.96
CA THR A 410 11.75 5.10 14.73
C THR A 410 10.48 5.24 15.59
N SER A 411 10.00 4.15 16.21
CA SER A 411 8.89 4.27 17.17
C SER A 411 9.25 5.13 18.39
N ASP A 412 10.51 5.14 18.83
CA ASP A 412 11.02 6.04 19.88
C ASP A 412 10.81 7.53 19.54
N ASP A 413 10.96 7.93 18.27
CA ASP A 413 10.71 9.31 17.82
C ASP A 413 9.22 9.68 17.93
N VAL A 414 8.32 8.72 17.63
CA VAL A 414 6.88 8.86 17.80
C VAL A 414 6.52 9.03 19.28
N PHE A 415 7.05 8.17 20.16
CA PHE A 415 6.85 8.26 21.61
C PHE A 415 7.44 9.54 22.22
N ALA A 416 8.63 9.97 21.80
CA ALA A 416 9.25 11.22 22.26
C ALA A 416 8.38 12.44 21.93
N LYS A 417 7.80 12.46 20.72
CA LYS A 417 6.89 13.51 20.27
C LYS A 417 5.55 13.50 21.00
N LEU A 418 4.92 12.33 21.15
CA LEU A 418 3.69 12.16 21.93
C LEU A 418 3.90 12.60 23.39
N SER A 419 5.01 12.17 24.00
CA SER A 419 5.41 12.55 25.36
C SER A 419 5.60 14.06 25.52
N LYS A 420 6.28 14.73 24.58
CA LYS A 420 6.43 16.20 24.53
C LYS A 420 5.07 16.90 24.65
N HIS A 421 4.08 16.50 23.87
CA HIS A 421 2.74 17.09 23.89
C HIS A 421 1.95 16.72 25.15
N ALA A 422 2.04 15.47 25.59
CA ALA A 422 1.35 14.99 26.80
C ALA A 422 1.87 15.68 28.06
N MET A 423 3.18 15.88 28.16
CA MET A 423 3.82 16.64 29.24
C MET A 423 3.38 18.12 29.25
N TRP A 424 3.09 18.73 28.11
CA TRP A 424 2.53 20.08 28.04
C TRP A 424 1.09 20.12 28.57
N VAL A 425 0.23 19.19 28.12
CA VAL A 425 -1.18 19.09 28.55
C VAL A 425 -1.27 18.75 30.05
N SER A 426 -0.49 17.78 30.52
CA SER A 426 -0.41 17.39 31.94
C SER A 426 -0.01 18.57 32.83
N LYS A 427 1.07 19.30 32.49
CA LYS A 427 1.50 20.50 33.24
C LYS A 427 0.47 21.63 33.21
N LYS A 428 -0.23 21.80 32.08
CA LYS A 428 -1.25 22.86 31.91
C LYS A 428 -2.51 22.63 32.77
N TYR A 429 -2.93 21.38 32.94
CA TYR A 429 -4.17 21.03 33.66
C TYR A 429 -3.93 20.35 35.02
N GLY A 430 -2.66 20.15 35.40
CA GLY A 430 -2.27 19.55 36.67
C GLY A 430 -2.61 18.05 36.77
N LEU A 431 -2.43 17.31 35.68
CA LEU A 431 -2.72 15.86 35.57
C LEU A 431 -1.44 15.04 35.76
N GLY A 432 -1.60 13.79 36.20
CA GLY A 432 -0.54 12.77 36.07
C GLY A 432 -0.22 12.44 34.61
N LEU A 433 0.86 11.68 34.39
CA LEU A 433 1.25 11.19 33.07
C LEU A 433 1.98 9.85 33.21
N SER A 434 1.53 8.82 32.49
CA SER A 434 2.31 7.62 32.21
C SER A 434 2.43 7.39 30.70
N VAL A 435 3.55 6.79 30.29
CA VAL A 435 3.82 6.37 28.91
C VAL A 435 4.42 4.96 29.01
N ASP A 436 3.78 3.97 28.38
CA ASP A 436 4.15 2.54 28.45
C ASP A 436 4.43 2.06 29.88
N ASP A 437 3.45 2.28 30.76
CA ASP A 437 3.47 2.05 32.21
C ASP A 437 4.55 2.80 33.02
N ILE A 438 5.48 3.53 32.37
CA ILE A 438 6.44 4.40 33.03
C ILE A 438 5.72 5.68 33.50
N GLN A 439 5.60 5.84 34.83
CA GLN A 439 5.03 7.05 35.43
C GLN A 439 6.02 8.24 35.34
N ILE A 440 5.72 9.21 34.48
CA ILE A 440 6.47 10.46 34.31
C ILE A 440 6.02 11.50 35.35
N PHE A 441 4.72 11.61 35.59
CA PHE A 441 4.14 12.44 36.66
C PHE A 441 3.09 11.64 37.44
N PRO A 442 3.07 11.71 38.79
CA PRO A 442 2.11 10.96 39.59
C PRO A 442 0.66 11.43 39.34
N ALA A 443 -0.27 10.47 39.38
CA ALA A 443 -1.71 10.73 39.29
C ALA A 443 -2.16 11.79 40.31
N THR A 444 -3.06 12.70 39.89
CA THR A 444 -3.52 13.80 40.74
C THR A 444 -5.03 13.76 40.98
N VAL A 445 -5.52 14.62 41.89
CA VAL A 445 -6.96 14.83 42.09
C VAL A 445 -7.69 15.42 40.87
N ASN A 446 -6.96 15.90 39.86
CA ASN A 446 -7.54 16.33 38.59
C ASN A 446 -7.67 15.18 37.60
N GLY A 447 -6.80 14.18 37.68
CA GLY A 447 -6.75 13.04 36.75
C GLY A 447 -5.32 12.69 36.33
N GLU A 448 -5.22 11.94 35.23
CA GLU A 448 -3.98 11.53 34.59
C GLU A 448 -4.16 11.33 33.08
N ILE A 449 -3.06 11.42 32.33
CA ILE A 449 -2.97 11.03 30.93
C ILE A 449 -2.20 9.71 30.87
N LYS A 450 -2.68 8.73 30.10
CA LYS A 450 -1.92 7.52 29.78
C LYS A 450 -1.64 7.46 28.28
N ILE A 451 -0.46 6.99 27.93
CA ILE A 451 -0.07 6.66 26.55
C ILE A 451 0.41 5.22 26.56
N SER A 452 -0.06 4.42 25.60
CA SER A 452 0.20 2.98 25.50
C SER A 452 -0.10 2.48 24.08
N THR A 453 0.48 1.35 23.68
CA THR A 453 0.13 0.66 22.43
C THR A 453 -0.80 -0.52 22.68
N PHE A 454 -1.42 -1.04 21.60
CA PHE A 454 -2.14 -2.32 21.62
C PHE A 454 -1.28 -3.53 21.24
N ARG A 455 -0.24 -3.28 20.45
CA ARG A 455 0.67 -4.25 19.84
C ARG A 455 2.10 -3.72 19.97
N SER A 456 3.12 -4.58 19.86
CA SER A 456 4.50 -4.10 19.75
C SER A 456 4.65 -3.20 18.51
N PRO A 457 5.44 -2.12 18.56
CA PRO A 457 5.75 -1.33 17.38
C PRO A 457 6.42 -2.17 16.29
N LEU A 458 6.08 -1.90 15.04
CA LEU A 458 6.77 -2.40 13.86
C LEU A 458 7.70 -1.29 13.38
N GLU A 459 9.01 -1.48 13.46
CA GLU A 459 9.96 -0.57 12.83
C GLU A 459 9.92 -0.71 11.29
N THR A 460 10.58 0.18 10.56
CA THR A 460 10.68 0.09 9.09
C THR A 460 11.30 -1.25 8.67
N ALA A 461 10.79 -1.85 7.58
CA ALA A 461 11.27 -3.14 7.12
C ALA A 461 12.76 -3.08 6.71
N PRO A 462 13.54 -4.15 6.90
CA PRO A 462 14.88 -4.26 6.35
C PRO A 462 14.87 -4.03 4.84
N VAL A 463 15.71 -3.10 4.36
CA VAL A 463 15.80 -2.78 2.93
C VAL A 463 16.51 -3.92 2.21
N THR A 464 15.75 -4.69 1.44
CA THR A 464 16.28 -5.82 0.66
C THR A 464 17.29 -5.35 -0.38
N ALA A 465 18.37 -6.12 -0.55
CA ALA A 465 19.44 -5.82 -1.50
C ALA A 465 18.95 -5.75 -2.96
N ILE A 466 19.68 -4.96 -3.76
CA ILE A 466 19.46 -4.76 -5.19
C ILE A 466 20.75 -5.04 -5.96
N ASN A 467 20.61 -5.31 -7.26
CA ASN A 467 21.70 -5.54 -8.22
C ASN A 467 22.53 -6.82 -7.98
N ASP A 468 22.09 -7.71 -7.09
CA ASP A 468 22.61 -9.08 -6.95
C ASP A 468 21.96 -10.06 -7.93
N ASP A 469 22.36 -11.33 -7.90
CA ASP A 469 21.89 -12.35 -8.86
C ASP A 469 20.38 -12.63 -8.76
N ILE A 470 19.77 -12.47 -7.58
CA ILE A 470 18.32 -12.65 -7.37
C ILE A 470 17.59 -11.47 -8.00
N TRP A 471 17.94 -10.24 -7.61
CA TRP A 471 17.39 -9.02 -8.20
C TRP A 471 17.53 -9.01 -9.72
N ASN A 472 18.74 -9.27 -10.23
CA ASN A 472 19.03 -9.26 -11.66
C ASN A 472 18.28 -10.36 -12.42
N THR A 473 18.09 -11.55 -11.83
CA THR A 473 17.29 -12.62 -12.45
C THR A 473 15.83 -12.22 -12.54
N TYR A 474 15.23 -11.79 -11.41
CA TYR A 474 13.82 -11.41 -11.38
C TYR A 474 13.53 -10.24 -12.32
N THR A 475 14.27 -9.15 -12.17
CA THR A 475 14.02 -7.92 -12.91
C THR A 475 14.47 -7.98 -14.38
N GLY A 476 15.42 -8.86 -14.71
CA GLY A 476 15.76 -9.20 -16.10
C GLY A 476 14.60 -9.89 -16.83
N LEU A 477 13.84 -10.75 -16.15
CA LEU A 477 12.60 -11.32 -16.68
C LEU A 477 11.48 -10.29 -16.79
N VAL A 478 11.29 -9.42 -15.78
CA VAL A 478 10.30 -8.33 -15.83
C VAL A 478 10.52 -7.46 -17.07
N ARG A 479 11.77 -7.07 -17.35
CA ARG A 479 12.09 -6.31 -18.57
C ARG A 479 11.75 -7.08 -19.85
N THR A 480 12.12 -8.35 -19.99
CA THR A 480 11.75 -9.13 -21.19
C THR A 480 10.24 -9.23 -21.37
N PHE A 481 9.51 -9.53 -20.29
CA PHE A 481 8.06 -9.71 -20.32
C PHE A 481 7.34 -8.48 -20.88
N TYR A 482 7.58 -7.31 -20.30
CA TYR A 482 6.90 -6.08 -20.72
C TYR A 482 7.49 -5.44 -21.97
N GLU A 483 8.81 -5.52 -22.19
CA GLU A 483 9.46 -4.91 -23.37
C GLU A 483 9.26 -5.70 -24.67
N GLN A 484 8.93 -7.00 -24.59
CA GLN A 484 8.90 -7.89 -25.77
C GLN A 484 7.55 -8.61 -25.96
N GLU A 485 6.83 -8.94 -24.89
CA GLU A 485 5.63 -9.79 -24.98
C GLU A 485 4.32 -9.05 -24.65
N VAL A 486 4.27 -8.26 -23.57
CA VAL A 486 3.04 -7.56 -23.15
C VAL A 486 2.86 -6.22 -23.88
N PHE A 487 3.90 -5.40 -24.02
CA PHE A 487 3.83 -4.07 -24.65
C PHE A 487 4.96 -3.75 -25.64
N PRO A 488 5.34 -4.66 -26.58
CA PRO A 488 6.44 -4.42 -27.51
C PRO A 488 6.29 -3.12 -28.32
N GLU A 489 5.08 -2.66 -28.59
CA GLU A 489 4.80 -1.39 -29.27
C GLU A 489 5.32 -0.16 -28.50
N LYS A 490 5.25 -0.16 -27.17
CA LYS A 490 5.68 0.97 -26.31
C LYS A 490 7.20 1.17 -26.33
N PHE A 491 7.97 0.10 -26.55
CA PHE A 491 9.44 0.11 -26.48
C PHE A 491 10.13 0.23 -27.85
N THR A 492 9.36 0.27 -28.95
CA THR A 492 9.86 0.45 -30.33
C THR A 492 10.75 1.67 -30.56
N THR A 493 10.69 2.69 -29.70
CA THR A 493 11.41 3.97 -29.84
C THR A 493 12.78 4.00 -29.17
N GLY A 494 13.23 2.88 -28.58
CA GLY A 494 14.49 2.82 -27.82
C GLY A 494 14.37 3.29 -26.37
N LYS A 495 13.16 3.61 -25.91
CA LYS A 495 12.82 3.60 -24.49
C LYS A 495 13.08 2.19 -23.91
N LYS A 496 13.32 2.14 -22.60
CA LYS A 496 13.45 0.91 -21.81
C LYS A 496 12.52 1.01 -20.61
N MET A 497 12.15 -0.13 -20.06
CA MET A 497 11.47 -0.18 -18.77
C MET A 497 12.47 0.17 -17.67
N ILE A 498 12.16 1.22 -16.92
CA ILE A 498 12.97 1.72 -15.81
C ILE A 498 12.66 0.88 -14.58
N ILE A 499 13.48 -0.14 -14.33
CA ILE A 499 13.37 -0.91 -13.10
C ILE A 499 13.96 -0.10 -11.94
N SER A 500 13.25 -0.05 -10.82
CA SER A 500 13.69 0.64 -9.61
C SER A 500 13.13 -0.03 -8.34
N PRO A 501 13.87 -0.05 -7.22
CA PRO A 501 13.30 -0.48 -5.95
C PRO A 501 12.27 0.54 -5.43
N GLY A 502 11.20 0.03 -4.82
CA GLY A 502 10.10 0.83 -4.27
C GLY A 502 9.98 0.78 -2.75
N LEU A 503 9.30 1.79 -2.19
CA LEU A 503 8.88 1.84 -0.79
C LEU A 503 7.35 1.81 -0.74
N MET A 504 6.77 0.87 0.00
CA MET A 504 5.34 0.84 0.28
C MET A 504 5.02 1.55 1.61
N THR A 505 3.88 2.27 1.63
CA THR A 505 3.38 3.00 2.78
C THR A 505 2.46 2.17 3.69
N GLY A 506 1.83 1.13 3.12
CA GLY A 506 1.23 0.01 3.83
C GLY A 506 2.26 -1.01 4.32
N ASN A 507 1.77 -2.13 4.84
CA ASN A 507 2.57 -3.28 5.28
C ASN A 507 1.81 -4.55 4.94
N THR A 508 2.48 -5.59 4.42
CA THR A 508 1.89 -6.90 4.12
C THR A 508 2.23 -7.95 5.19
N ASP A 509 1.81 -9.20 4.97
CA ASP A 509 2.19 -10.36 5.78
C ASP A 509 3.71 -10.60 5.88
N THR A 510 4.51 -10.10 4.92
CA THR A 510 5.99 -10.21 4.91
C THR A 510 6.70 -9.82 6.21
N ARG A 511 6.10 -8.92 7.00
CA ARG A 511 6.58 -8.51 8.34
C ARG A 511 6.90 -9.70 9.28
N HIS A 512 6.21 -10.82 9.07
CA HIS A 512 6.35 -12.04 9.87
C HIS A 512 7.52 -12.94 9.42
N TYR A 513 8.08 -12.71 8.23
CA TYR A 513 9.05 -13.59 7.57
C TYR A 513 10.49 -13.06 7.58
N TRP A 514 10.77 -11.89 8.17
CA TRP A 514 12.11 -11.27 8.24
C TRP A 514 13.20 -12.12 8.95
N LYS A 515 12.85 -13.28 9.52
CA LYS A 515 13.80 -14.24 10.10
C LYS A 515 14.24 -15.35 9.14
N VAL A 516 13.49 -15.58 8.05
CA VAL A 516 13.71 -16.73 7.15
C VAL A 516 14.40 -16.35 5.83
N THR A 517 14.48 -15.07 5.46
CA THR A 517 15.42 -14.55 4.45
C THR A 517 15.61 -13.03 4.62
N ASP A 518 16.74 -12.52 4.11
CA ASP A 518 17.02 -11.08 3.96
C ASP A 518 16.54 -10.53 2.59
N HIS A 519 16.01 -11.39 1.72
CA HIS A 519 15.57 -11.07 0.36
C HIS A 519 14.04 -11.11 0.23
N ILE A 520 13.39 -9.95 0.33
CA ILE A 520 11.92 -9.85 0.39
C ILE A 520 11.40 -8.74 -0.53
N TYR A 521 10.77 -9.15 -1.64
CA TYR A 521 10.15 -8.28 -2.63
C TYR A 521 8.62 -8.28 -2.53
N ARG A 522 7.99 -7.17 -2.89
CA ARG A 522 6.53 -6.95 -2.84
C ARG A 522 6.06 -6.36 -4.18
N CYS A 523 5.53 -7.21 -5.04
CA CYS A 523 5.13 -6.82 -6.39
C CYS A 523 4.40 -7.95 -7.10
N GLN A 524 3.41 -7.59 -7.91
CA GLN A 524 2.66 -8.55 -8.74
C GLN A 524 2.71 -8.16 -10.23
N PRO A 525 2.73 -9.12 -11.17
CA PRO A 525 2.56 -8.80 -12.59
C PRO A 525 1.17 -8.19 -12.87
N GLY A 526 1.00 -7.61 -14.05
CA GLY A 526 -0.16 -6.80 -14.41
C GLY A 526 0.16 -5.32 -14.60
N VAL A 527 -0.86 -4.49 -14.69
CA VAL A 527 -0.76 -3.04 -14.94
C VAL A 527 -1.36 -2.26 -13.77
N THR A 528 -0.70 -1.17 -13.35
CA THR A 528 -1.24 -0.28 -12.31
C THR A 528 -2.50 0.43 -12.80
N GLU A 529 -3.67 0.04 -12.28
CA GLU A 529 -4.95 0.74 -12.48
C GLU A 529 -5.67 0.94 -11.14
N ASN A 530 -6.71 1.77 -11.13
CA ASN A 530 -7.57 1.90 -9.95
C ASN A 530 -8.62 0.78 -9.94
N SER A 531 -8.26 -0.37 -9.37
CA SER A 531 -9.12 -1.54 -9.15
C SER A 531 -10.16 -1.37 -8.03
N PHE A 532 -10.25 -0.18 -7.41
CA PHE A 532 -11.12 0.12 -6.25
C PHE A 532 -10.93 -0.82 -5.05
N VAL A 533 -9.70 -1.28 -4.81
CA VAL A 533 -9.27 -2.01 -3.61
C VAL A 533 -9.83 -1.36 -2.34
N HIS A 534 -10.37 -2.20 -1.45
CA HIS A 534 -11.12 -1.86 -0.23
C HIS A 534 -12.42 -1.05 -0.44
N GLY A 535 -12.60 -0.37 -1.58
CA GLY A 535 -13.83 0.32 -1.96
C GLY A 535 -14.93 -0.61 -2.46
N PRO A 536 -16.11 -0.05 -2.78
CA PRO A 536 -17.17 -0.77 -3.48
C PRO A 536 -16.87 -0.82 -4.98
N ASN A 537 -17.37 -1.87 -5.64
CA ASN A 537 -17.17 -2.14 -7.08
C ASN A 537 -15.71 -2.46 -7.45
N GLU A 538 -15.00 -3.09 -6.51
CA GLU A 538 -13.68 -3.69 -6.74
C GLU A 538 -13.72 -4.66 -7.93
N PHE A 539 -12.67 -4.64 -8.75
CA PHE A 539 -12.51 -5.53 -9.88
C PHE A 539 -11.02 -5.91 -10.10
N ALA A 540 -10.78 -7.09 -10.69
CA ALA A 540 -9.53 -7.40 -11.37
C ALA A 540 -9.70 -7.32 -12.90
N SER A 541 -8.69 -6.80 -13.59
CA SER A 541 -8.61 -6.87 -15.04
C SER A 541 -8.10 -8.24 -15.47
N VAL A 542 -8.83 -8.93 -16.34
CA VAL A 542 -8.41 -10.25 -16.81
C VAL A 542 -7.10 -10.17 -17.61
N ASP A 543 -6.79 -9.03 -18.20
CA ASP A 543 -5.49 -8.81 -18.86
C ASP A 543 -4.34 -8.75 -17.85
N SER A 544 -4.54 -8.14 -16.67
CA SER A 544 -3.55 -8.13 -15.57
C SER A 544 -3.42 -9.52 -14.93
N TYR A 545 -4.55 -10.18 -14.67
CA TYR A 545 -4.56 -11.53 -14.10
C TYR A 545 -3.91 -12.58 -15.03
N LEU A 546 -4.10 -12.50 -16.36
CA LEU A 546 -3.36 -13.33 -17.30
C LEU A 546 -1.86 -13.00 -17.32
N GLN A 547 -1.46 -11.75 -17.06
CA GLN A 547 -0.05 -11.41 -16.87
C GLN A 547 0.54 -12.03 -15.59
N VAL A 548 -0.22 -12.10 -14.49
CA VAL A 548 0.18 -12.86 -13.27
C VAL A 548 0.50 -14.30 -13.64
N ILE A 549 -0.42 -14.99 -14.31
CA ILE A 549 -0.25 -16.40 -14.68
C ILE A 549 0.95 -16.60 -15.62
N ALA A 550 1.06 -15.78 -16.67
CA ALA A 550 2.08 -15.90 -17.72
C ALA A 550 3.49 -15.59 -17.22
N PHE A 551 3.63 -14.54 -16.40
CA PHE A 551 4.92 -14.17 -15.83
C PHE A 551 5.40 -15.20 -14.81
N TYR A 552 4.56 -15.60 -13.84
CA TYR A 552 4.96 -16.61 -12.86
C TYR A 552 5.23 -17.97 -13.50
N TYR A 553 4.52 -18.35 -14.58
CA TYR A 553 4.83 -19.56 -15.36
C TYR A 553 6.27 -19.52 -15.88
N ASN A 554 6.72 -18.39 -16.42
CA ASN A 554 8.10 -18.27 -16.87
C ASN A 554 9.12 -18.18 -15.72
N TYR A 555 8.84 -17.31 -14.73
CA TYR A 555 9.75 -17.06 -13.61
C TYR A 555 9.97 -18.31 -12.75
N ILE A 556 8.95 -19.12 -12.47
CA ILE A 556 9.11 -20.38 -11.72
C ILE A 556 10.01 -21.34 -12.49
N LEU A 557 9.82 -21.47 -13.80
CA LEU A 557 10.68 -22.30 -14.66
C LEU A 557 12.12 -21.77 -14.77
N GLU A 558 12.38 -20.48 -14.53
CA GLU A 558 13.72 -19.92 -14.50
C GLU A 558 14.39 -20.03 -13.12
N ALA A 559 13.71 -19.60 -12.06
CA ALA A 559 14.20 -19.59 -10.69
C ALA A 559 14.43 -21.01 -10.13
N LEU A 560 13.61 -22.00 -10.52
CA LEU A 560 13.71 -23.38 -9.98
C LEU A 560 14.59 -24.33 -10.81
N SER A 561 15.15 -23.85 -11.93
CA SER A 561 16.15 -24.58 -12.73
C SER A 561 17.60 -24.39 -12.23
N LYS A 562 17.80 -23.65 -11.13
CA LYS A 562 19.10 -23.10 -10.69
C LYS A 562 19.36 -23.37 -9.21
#